data_AF-A0A7I7NL84-F1
#
_entry.id   AF-A0A7I7NL84-F1
#
_cell.length_a   1.000
_cell.length_b   1.000
_cell.length_c   1.000
_cell.angle_alpha   90.00
_cell.angle_beta   90.00
_cell.angle_gamma   90.00
#
_symmetry.space_group_name_H-M   'P 1'
#
loop_
_entity.id
_entity.type
_entity.pdbx_description
1 polymer ?
#
loop_
_entity_poly.entity_id
_entity_poly.type
_entity_poly.pdbx_seq_one_letter_code
_entity_poly.pdbx_strand_id
1 'polypeptide(L)'
;MLACDVADRDAVAALLAGLDPRYPLKGVFHAAGVLDDGLIASLTPARVDAVLRAKVDGAWNLHELTEHMDLSAFVLFSSMAGIVGAPGQGNYAAANSFLDGLAAHRRARGLPGLSVAWGLWEQTSAMTQHLADHDKARMRRLGLTPLSTPHALHLLDEAMLTQRPTLVATRLDPAALSEHGAALPPLLSRLVARPTRRVVYDDTAASMTGLVTRLHGLSAEHRHSELVDLVRSNAATVLGRTNAADINAGSVFQDLGFDSLTAVELRNRLKTATGLTLSPTLIFDYPTPTALAQHLDDQLAETTSGADQPNPLARLNEITRELQTLLNHTGWKPEDKPHLTTRIQTLLSTLRAHLDPEEPDDEDITTATESQLFAILDEELGT
;
A
#
# COMPACT_ATOMS: atom_id res chain seq x y z
N MET A 1 28.72 -20.32 29.89
CA MET A 1 27.93 -20.49 28.66
C MET A 1 28.19 -21.90 28.17
N LEU A 2 27.15 -22.74 28.11
CA LEU A 2 27.24 -24.11 27.60
C LEU A 2 26.95 -24.07 26.09
N ALA A 3 27.72 -24.79 25.28
CA ALA A 3 27.44 -24.90 23.85
C ALA A 3 26.34 -25.95 23.64
N CYS A 4 25.18 -25.54 23.15
CA CYS A 4 24.05 -26.42 22.83
C CYS A 4 23.32 -25.87 21.60
N ASP A 5 23.21 -26.69 20.55
CA ASP A 5 22.27 -26.41 19.45
C ASP A 5 20.87 -26.82 19.90
N VAL A 6 19.96 -25.85 20.01
CA VAL A 6 18.59 -26.12 20.46
C VAL A 6 17.77 -26.91 19.43
N ALA A 7 18.20 -26.90 18.16
CA ALA A 7 17.58 -27.70 17.11
C ALA A 7 17.99 -29.18 17.17
N ASP A 8 19.04 -29.52 17.90
CA ASP A 8 19.40 -30.90 18.23
C ASP A 8 18.68 -31.33 19.51
N ARG A 9 17.65 -32.16 19.34
CA ARG A 9 16.81 -32.63 20.45
C ARG A 9 17.60 -33.40 21.50
N ASP A 10 18.57 -34.21 21.10
CA ASP A 10 19.36 -35.03 22.02
C ASP A 10 20.34 -34.17 22.80
N ALA A 11 20.92 -33.15 22.16
CA ALA A 11 21.76 -32.16 22.84
C ALA A 11 20.96 -31.39 23.91
N VAL A 12 19.72 -30.97 23.60
CA VAL A 12 18.84 -30.30 24.57
C VAL A 12 18.46 -31.24 25.71
N ALA A 13 18.13 -32.50 25.41
CA ALA A 13 17.81 -33.48 26.45
C ALA A 13 18.98 -33.72 27.40
N ALA A 14 20.20 -33.86 26.86
CA ALA A 14 21.42 -33.99 27.66
C ALA A 14 21.69 -32.75 28.51
N LEU A 15 21.48 -31.55 27.97
CA LEU A 15 21.60 -30.29 28.71
C LEU A 15 20.61 -30.25 29.89
N LEU A 16 19.35 -30.60 29.65
CA LEU A 16 18.30 -30.60 30.68
C LEU A 16 18.55 -31.65 31.77
N ALA A 17 19.03 -32.85 31.39
CA ALA A 17 19.39 -33.90 32.34
C ALA A 17 20.60 -33.53 33.22
N GLY A 18 21.46 -32.62 32.76
CA GLY A 18 22.63 -32.14 33.49
C GLY A 18 22.35 -31.00 34.47
N LEU A 19 21.11 -30.50 34.57
CA LEU A 19 20.76 -29.42 35.50
C LEU A 19 20.80 -29.91 36.96
N ASP A 20 21.38 -29.08 37.84
CA ASP A 20 21.42 -29.38 39.29
C ASP A 20 19.98 -29.42 39.85
N PRO A 21 19.54 -30.54 40.45
CA PRO A 21 18.19 -30.66 41.01
C PRO A 21 17.85 -29.61 42.07
N ARG A 22 18.84 -28.98 42.71
CA ARG A 22 18.64 -27.87 43.66
C ARG A 22 18.15 -26.58 42.98
N TYR A 23 18.40 -26.44 41.70
CA TYR A 23 18.04 -25.28 40.88
C TYR A 23 17.22 -25.73 39.67
N PRO A 24 15.96 -26.17 39.88
CA PRO A 24 15.12 -26.65 38.79
C PRO A 24 14.89 -25.55 37.75
N LEU A 25 14.77 -25.94 36.48
CA LEU A 25 14.46 -25.01 35.41
C LEU A 25 13.10 -24.35 35.66
N LYS A 26 13.06 -23.01 35.67
CA LYS A 26 11.84 -22.22 35.86
C LYS A 26 11.47 -21.35 34.66
N GLY A 27 12.39 -21.12 33.74
CA GLY A 27 12.15 -20.24 32.61
C GLY A 27 12.90 -20.71 31.36
N VAL A 28 12.22 -20.63 30.22
CA VAL A 28 12.83 -20.81 28.90
C VAL A 28 12.64 -19.53 28.11
N PHE A 29 13.74 -19.00 27.57
CA PHE A 29 13.75 -17.84 26.67
C PHE A 29 14.37 -18.28 25.34
N HIS A 30 13.54 -18.55 24.35
CA HIS A 30 13.99 -18.95 23.02
C HIS A 30 14.26 -17.70 22.18
N ALA A 31 15.54 -17.31 22.12
CA ALA A 31 16.04 -16.18 21.35
C ALA A 31 16.95 -16.60 20.18
N ALA A 32 17.01 -17.89 19.85
CA ALA A 32 17.77 -18.39 18.71
C ALA A 32 17.10 -17.96 17.39
N GLY A 33 17.92 -17.63 16.40
CA GLY A 33 17.44 -17.21 15.10
C GLY A 33 18.58 -16.96 14.13
N VAL A 34 18.31 -17.24 12.86
CA VAL A 34 19.17 -16.95 11.72
C VAL A 34 18.30 -16.29 10.64
N LEU A 35 18.89 -15.41 9.83
CA LEU A 35 18.25 -14.83 8.65
C LEU A 35 18.88 -15.41 7.39
N ASP A 36 18.05 -15.64 6.38
CA ASP A 36 18.46 -15.98 5.02
C ASP A 36 17.42 -15.42 4.06
N ASP A 37 17.55 -14.12 3.79
CA ASP A 37 16.54 -13.36 3.05
C ASP A 37 16.58 -13.70 1.55
N GLY A 38 15.39 -13.76 0.95
CA GLY A 38 15.16 -13.99 -0.46
C GLY A 38 13.69 -13.79 -0.84
N LEU A 39 13.45 -13.45 -2.10
CA LEU A 39 12.10 -13.50 -2.66
C LEU A 39 11.56 -14.93 -2.55
N ILE A 40 10.25 -15.08 -2.33
CA ILE A 40 9.63 -16.42 -2.22
C ILE A 40 9.98 -17.30 -3.43
N ALA A 41 9.98 -16.73 -4.63
CA ALA A 41 10.33 -17.44 -5.86
C ALA A 41 11.80 -17.89 -5.95
N SER A 42 12.70 -17.30 -5.16
CA SER A 42 14.13 -17.62 -5.11
C SER A 42 14.54 -18.39 -3.85
N LEU A 43 13.60 -18.67 -2.93
CA LEU A 43 13.89 -19.46 -1.74
C LEU A 43 14.13 -20.92 -2.13
N THR A 44 15.27 -21.46 -1.70
CA THR A 44 15.58 -22.88 -1.84
C THR A 44 15.22 -23.63 -0.55
N PRO A 45 15.00 -24.95 -0.59
CA PRO A 45 14.76 -25.74 0.61
C PRO A 45 15.81 -25.51 1.70
N ALA A 46 17.10 -25.48 1.35
CA ALA A 46 18.18 -25.26 2.31
C ALA A 46 18.08 -23.89 3.04
N ARG A 47 17.68 -22.82 2.33
CA ARG A 47 17.49 -21.49 2.94
C ARG A 47 16.27 -21.43 3.86
N VAL A 48 15.25 -22.22 3.55
CA VAL A 48 14.04 -22.35 4.37
C VAL A 48 14.36 -23.17 5.62
N ASP A 49 15.01 -24.32 5.45
CA ASP A 49 15.41 -25.24 6.51
C ASP A 49 16.36 -24.57 7.52
N ALA A 50 17.33 -23.78 7.06
CA ALA A 50 18.26 -23.09 7.95
C ALA A 50 17.54 -22.15 8.96
N VAL A 51 16.53 -21.40 8.49
CA VAL A 51 15.77 -20.45 9.31
C VAL A 51 14.77 -21.19 10.21
N LEU A 52 14.07 -22.19 9.68
CA LEU A 52 13.12 -23.02 10.44
C LEU A 52 13.84 -23.82 11.52
N ARG A 53 14.98 -24.44 11.23
CA ARG A 53 15.76 -25.22 12.20
C ARG A 53 16.07 -24.41 13.46
N ALA A 54 16.59 -23.19 13.27
CA ALA A 54 16.99 -22.34 14.39
C ALA A 54 15.80 -21.89 15.26
N LYS A 55 14.63 -21.62 14.65
CA LYS A 55 13.44 -21.09 15.33
C LYS A 55 12.41 -22.16 15.67
N VAL A 56 11.90 -22.84 14.66
CA VAL A 56 10.81 -23.82 14.76
C VAL A 56 11.27 -25.08 15.46
N ASP A 57 12.29 -25.77 14.93
CA ASP A 57 12.75 -27.04 15.53
C ASP A 57 13.27 -26.80 16.94
N GLY A 58 14.05 -25.73 17.13
CA GLY A 58 14.53 -25.32 18.44
C GLY A 58 13.42 -25.06 19.46
N ALA A 59 12.39 -24.31 19.09
CA ALA A 59 11.26 -24.05 19.98
C ALA A 59 10.40 -25.30 20.23
N TRP A 60 10.23 -26.17 19.23
CA TRP A 60 9.49 -27.42 19.36
C TRP A 60 10.18 -28.40 20.30
N ASN A 61 11.50 -28.59 20.14
CA ASN A 61 12.30 -29.43 21.04
C ASN A 61 12.19 -28.93 22.49
N LEU A 62 12.34 -27.63 22.70
CA LEU A 62 12.17 -27.03 24.03
C LEU A 62 10.76 -27.24 24.56
N HIS A 63 9.73 -27.13 23.72
CA HIS A 63 8.35 -27.37 24.12
C HIS A 63 8.15 -28.80 24.62
N GLU A 64 8.51 -29.81 23.83
CA GLU A 64 8.31 -31.21 24.17
C GLU A 64 9.11 -31.62 25.41
N LEU A 65 10.40 -31.26 25.44
CA LEU A 65 11.31 -31.69 26.50
C LEU A 65 11.04 -30.99 27.84
N THR A 66 10.31 -29.87 27.84
CA THR A 66 9.95 -29.13 29.06
C THR A 66 8.45 -29.16 29.37
N GLU A 67 7.63 -29.89 28.61
CA GLU A 67 6.17 -29.93 28.79
C GLU A 67 5.75 -30.38 30.20
N HIS A 68 6.49 -31.34 30.74
CA HIS A 68 6.24 -31.93 32.06
C HIS A 68 6.89 -31.15 33.21
N MET A 69 7.61 -30.07 32.93
CA MET A 69 8.33 -29.28 33.92
C MET A 69 7.46 -28.14 34.45
N ASP A 70 7.58 -27.85 35.75
CA ASP A 70 6.91 -26.72 36.40
C ASP A 70 7.60 -25.39 36.09
N LEU A 71 7.48 -24.97 34.82
CA LEU A 71 7.98 -23.69 34.33
C LEU A 71 7.06 -22.55 34.78
N SER A 72 7.66 -21.42 35.13
CA SER A 72 6.96 -20.15 35.34
C SER A 72 6.94 -19.29 34.07
N ALA A 73 7.88 -19.50 33.14
CA ALA A 73 7.97 -18.74 31.90
C ALA A 73 8.42 -19.61 30.71
N PHE A 74 7.79 -19.39 29.56
CA PHE A 74 8.23 -19.92 28.26
C PHE A 74 8.04 -18.82 27.22
N VAL A 75 9.11 -18.09 26.94
CA VAL A 75 9.11 -16.87 26.14
C VAL A 75 9.79 -17.13 24.79
N LEU A 76 9.08 -16.81 23.71
CA LEU A 76 9.52 -16.96 22.33
C LEU A 76 9.80 -15.58 21.74
N PHE A 77 11.01 -15.36 21.23
CA PHE A 77 11.38 -14.12 20.56
C PHE A 77 10.99 -14.24 19.08
N SER A 78 9.79 -13.75 18.80
CA SER A 78 9.22 -13.64 17.45
C SER A 78 9.56 -12.29 16.83
N SER A 79 8.99 -11.99 15.66
CA SER A 79 9.20 -10.74 14.94
C SER A 79 7.90 -10.24 14.31
N MET A 80 7.76 -8.92 14.25
CA MET A 80 6.70 -8.25 13.48
C MET A 80 6.65 -8.69 12.01
N ALA A 81 7.76 -9.21 11.45
CA ALA A 81 7.79 -9.77 10.10
C ALA A 81 6.71 -10.84 9.86
N GLY A 82 6.36 -11.64 10.87
CA GLY A 82 5.28 -12.64 10.80
C GLY A 82 3.87 -12.06 10.84
N ILE A 83 3.71 -10.76 11.12
CA ILE A 83 2.41 -10.10 11.30
C ILE A 83 2.12 -9.11 10.18
N VAL A 84 3.03 -8.19 9.92
CA VAL A 84 2.88 -7.16 8.88
C VAL A 84 3.56 -7.53 7.57
N GLY A 85 4.26 -8.66 7.54
CA GLY A 85 5.11 -9.07 6.43
C GLY A 85 6.43 -8.29 6.40
N ALA A 86 7.44 -8.89 5.79
CA ALA A 86 8.68 -8.21 5.44
C ALA A 86 9.12 -8.70 4.04
N PRO A 87 9.20 -7.81 3.04
CA PRO A 87 9.67 -8.16 1.70
C PRO A 87 11.02 -8.87 1.76
N GLY A 88 11.15 -10.01 1.09
CA GLY A 88 12.36 -10.82 1.11
C GLY A 88 12.51 -11.74 2.33
N GLN A 89 11.58 -11.74 3.30
CA GLN A 89 11.73 -12.54 4.53
C GLN A 89 10.64 -13.61 4.68
N GLY A 90 10.27 -14.29 3.60
CA GLY A 90 9.15 -15.24 3.59
C GLY A 90 9.33 -16.44 4.55
N ASN A 91 10.52 -17.04 4.55
CA ASN A 91 10.93 -18.11 5.48
C ASN A 91 10.94 -17.63 6.93
N TYR A 92 11.51 -16.45 7.20
CA TYR A 92 11.59 -15.87 8.53
C TYR A 92 10.20 -15.47 9.06
N ALA A 93 9.35 -14.88 8.24
CA ALA A 93 7.97 -14.56 8.61
C ALA A 93 7.21 -15.84 9.01
N ALA A 94 7.31 -16.91 8.21
CA ALA A 94 6.68 -18.20 8.52
C ALA A 94 7.19 -18.80 9.85
N ALA A 95 8.52 -18.78 10.07
CA ALA A 95 9.12 -19.29 11.30
C ALA A 95 8.63 -18.52 12.54
N ASN A 96 8.51 -17.19 12.46
CA ASN A 96 8.01 -16.37 13.57
C ASN A 96 6.50 -16.54 13.80
N SER A 97 5.70 -16.69 12.73
CA SER A 97 4.28 -17.04 12.87
C SER A 97 4.07 -18.40 13.54
N PHE A 98 4.96 -19.37 13.30
CA PHE A 98 4.95 -20.64 14.05
C PHE A 98 5.18 -20.42 15.55
N LEU A 99 6.15 -19.58 15.94
CA LEU A 99 6.40 -19.26 17.34
C LEU A 99 5.18 -18.60 17.99
N ASP A 100 4.52 -17.68 17.29
CA ASP A 100 3.28 -17.05 17.76
C ASP A 100 2.18 -18.11 17.99
N GLY A 101 2.04 -19.05 17.06
CA GLY A 101 1.12 -20.18 17.17
C GLY A 101 1.48 -21.13 18.33
N LEU A 102 2.77 -21.40 18.56
CA LEU A 102 3.24 -22.26 19.64
C LEU A 102 2.94 -21.65 21.02
N ALA A 103 3.13 -20.33 21.19
CA ALA A 103 2.76 -19.66 22.43
C ALA A 103 1.25 -19.79 22.72
N ALA A 104 0.41 -19.60 21.70
CA ALA A 104 -1.02 -19.81 21.80
C ALA A 104 -1.39 -21.27 22.11
N HIS A 105 -0.72 -22.23 21.46
CA HIS A 105 -0.90 -23.66 21.68
C HIS A 105 -0.59 -24.06 23.14
N ARG A 106 0.54 -23.60 23.69
CA ARG A 106 0.93 -23.85 25.08
C ARG A 106 -0.10 -23.28 26.05
N ARG A 107 -0.53 -22.03 25.83
CA ARG A 107 -1.54 -21.38 26.67
C ARG A 107 -2.89 -22.10 26.65
N ALA A 108 -3.31 -22.64 25.50
CA ALA A 108 -4.52 -23.45 25.38
C ALA A 108 -4.46 -24.76 26.18
N ARG A 109 -3.26 -25.25 26.49
CA ARG A 109 -3.01 -26.45 27.32
C ARG A 109 -2.74 -26.12 28.80
N GLY A 110 -2.91 -24.86 29.21
CA GLY A 110 -2.62 -24.40 30.57
C GLY A 110 -1.13 -24.26 30.88
N LEU A 111 -0.26 -24.34 29.88
CA LEU A 111 1.19 -24.18 30.04
C LEU A 111 1.59 -22.69 29.87
N PRO A 112 2.68 -22.23 30.52
CA PRO A 112 3.25 -20.92 30.23
C PRO A 112 3.63 -20.82 28.74
N GLY A 113 3.34 -19.68 28.13
CA GLY A 113 3.63 -19.41 26.73
C GLY A 113 3.40 -17.93 26.43
N LEU A 114 4.46 -17.25 25.99
CA LEU A 114 4.43 -15.86 25.53
C LEU A 114 5.30 -15.74 24.28
N SER A 115 4.73 -15.28 23.18
CA SER A 115 5.48 -14.85 22.01
C SER A 115 5.52 -13.34 21.96
N VAL A 116 6.72 -12.77 21.87
CA VAL A 116 6.91 -11.33 21.68
C VAL A 116 7.38 -11.10 20.25
N ALA A 117 6.49 -10.55 19.43
CA ALA A 117 6.78 -10.15 18.07
C ALA A 117 7.49 -8.78 18.07
N TRP A 118 8.82 -8.83 18.07
CA TRP A 118 9.66 -7.65 18.17
C TRP A 118 9.64 -6.81 16.88
N GLY A 119 9.55 -5.49 17.06
CA GLY A 119 9.85 -4.50 16.04
C GLY A 119 11.36 -4.33 15.83
N LEU A 120 11.75 -3.24 15.17
CA LEU A 120 13.16 -2.96 14.88
C LEU A 120 13.91 -2.60 16.18
N TRP A 121 15.05 -3.26 16.43
CA TRP A 121 15.96 -2.89 17.51
C TRP A 121 17.01 -1.88 17.01
N GLU A 122 17.39 -0.93 17.87
CA GLU A 122 18.40 0.08 17.59
C GLU A 122 19.80 -0.52 17.50
N GLN A 123 20.11 -1.44 18.42
CA GLN A 123 21.39 -2.13 18.46
C GLN A 123 21.46 -3.17 17.33
N THR A 124 22.54 -3.11 16.56
CA THR A 124 22.88 -4.16 15.60
C THR A 124 23.38 -5.41 16.33
N SER A 125 22.63 -6.49 16.19
CA SER A 125 23.05 -7.85 16.55
C SER A 125 23.70 -8.52 15.34
N ALA A 126 24.37 -9.66 15.50
CA ALA A 126 24.86 -10.47 14.37
C ALA A 126 23.73 -10.81 13.36
N MET A 127 22.49 -10.93 13.85
CA MET A 127 21.29 -11.17 13.06
C MET A 127 20.82 -9.90 12.32
N THR A 128 20.92 -8.72 12.93
CA THR A 128 20.46 -7.45 12.32
C THR A 128 21.57 -6.65 11.64
N GLN A 129 22.80 -7.18 11.61
CA GLN A 129 23.95 -6.61 10.91
C GLN A 129 23.76 -6.58 9.39
N HIS A 130 23.05 -7.57 8.82
CA HIS A 130 22.82 -7.69 7.38
C HIS A 130 21.50 -7.07 6.90
N LEU A 131 20.66 -6.55 7.81
CA LEU A 131 19.53 -5.71 7.41
C LEU A 131 20.11 -4.50 6.68
N ALA A 132 19.94 -4.47 5.36
CA ALA A 132 20.44 -3.40 4.52
C ALA A 132 19.95 -2.07 5.07
N ASP A 133 20.77 -1.02 5.01
CA ASP A 133 20.38 0.31 5.49
C ASP A 133 19.06 0.80 4.84
N HIS A 134 18.76 0.28 3.65
CA HIS A 134 17.49 0.42 2.97
C HIS A 134 16.28 -0.12 3.77
N ASP A 135 16.34 -1.32 4.36
CA ASP A 135 15.22 -1.89 5.12
C ASP A 135 14.95 -1.08 6.40
N LYS A 136 15.99 -0.59 7.05
CA LYS A 136 15.87 0.32 8.21
C LYS A 136 15.22 1.64 7.81
N ALA A 137 15.61 2.22 6.67
CA ALA A 137 15.01 3.44 6.14
C ALA A 137 13.54 3.24 5.74
N ARG A 138 13.19 2.08 5.16
CA ARG A 138 11.81 1.70 4.85
C ARG A 138 10.96 1.59 6.12
N MET A 139 11.43 0.89 7.14
CA MET A 139 10.70 0.74 8.40
C MET A 139 10.46 2.08 9.10
N ARG A 140 11.48 2.97 9.14
CA ARG A 140 11.32 4.33 9.68
C ARG A 140 10.24 5.13 8.94
N ARG A 141 10.19 5.02 7.61
CA ARG A 141 9.15 5.68 6.78
C ARG A 141 7.76 5.12 7.02
N LEU A 142 7.64 3.85 7.40
CA LEU A 142 6.38 3.24 7.83
C LEU A 142 6.02 3.57 9.30
N GLY A 143 6.70 4.53 9.92
CA GLY A 143 6.46 4.93 11.31
C GLY A 143 6.93 3.91 12.35
N LEU A 144 7.73 2.91 11.96
CA LEU A 144 8.35 1.94 12.87
C LEU A 144 9.73 2.47 13.27
N THR A 145 9.83 2.93 14.52
CA THR A 145 11.07 3.50 15.05
C THR A 145 11.88 2.43 15.78
N PRO A 146 13.23 2.50 15.73
CA PRO A 146 14.07 1.56 16.47
C PRO A 146 13.83 1.62 17.98
N LEU A 147 13.78 0.46 18.62
CA LEU A 147 13.74 0.26 20.06
C LEU A 147 15.16 0.15 20.62
N SER A 148 15.50 0.98 21.61
CA SER A 148 16.72 0.75 22.39
C SER A 148 16.59 -0.50 23.24
N THR A 149 17.69 -1.21 23.51
CA THR A 149 17.68 -2.41 24.36
C THR A 149 17.03 -2.19 25.73
N PRO A 150 17.30 -1.10 26.47
CA PRO A 150 16.60 -0.84 27.73
C PRO A 150 15.09 -0.73 27.57
N HIS A 151 14.62 -0.09 26.50
CA HIS A 151 13.19 0.03 26.21
C HIS A 151 12.59 -1.33 25.81
N ALA A 152 13.29 -2.10 24.98
CA ALA A 152 12.83 -3.44 24.59
C ALA A 152 12.70 -4.37 25.81
N LEU A 153 13.66 -4.35 26.74
CA LEU A 153 13.58 -5.14 27.97
C LEU A 153 12.45 -4.65 28.89
N HIS A 154 12.20 -3.35 28.97
CA HIS A 154 11.03 -2.83 29.69
C HIS A 154 9.71 -3.33 29.08
N LEU A 155 9.60 -3.38 27.74
CA LEU A 155 8.44 -3.97 27.07
C LEU A 155 8.31 -5.48 27.32
N LEU A 156 9.43 -6.19 27.49
CA LEU A 156 9.42 -7.60 27.86
C LEU A 156 8.84 -7.81 29.27
N ASP A 157 9.28 -6.99 30.24
CA ASP A 157 8.77 -7.04 31.60
C ASP A 157 7.25 -6.81 31.62
N GLU A 158 6.78 -5.78 30.91
CA GLU A 158 5.35 -5.50 30.75
C GLU A 158 4.62 -6.67 30.05
N ALA A 159 5.19 -7.22 28.98
CA ALA A 159 4.60 -8.33 28.24
C ALA A 159 4.40 -9.57 29.12
N MET A 160 5.38 -9.89 29.99
CA MET A 160 5.32 -11.02 30.92
C MET A 160 4.21 -10.88 31.98
N LEU A 161 3.75 -9.65 32.27
CA LEU A 161 2.64 -9.40 33.19
C LEU A 161 1.27 -9.50 32.51
N THR A 162 1.22 -9.50 31.18
CA THR A 162 -0.04 -9.62 30.44
C THR A 162 -0.52 -11.06 30.32
N GLN A 163 -1.85 -11.25 30.21
CA GLN A 163 -2.47 -12.57 30.02
C GLN A 163 -2.68 -12.94 28.54
N ARG A 164 -1.90 -12.35 27.62
CA ARG A 164 -2.00 -12.59 26.18
C ARG A 164 -0.88 -13.54 25.72
N PRO A 165 -1.18 -14.54 24.87
CA PRO A 165 -0.17 -15.47 24.36
C PRO A 165 0.81 -14.80 23.38
N THR A 166 0.37 -13.76 22.66
CA THR A 166 1.15 -13.10 21.62
C THR A 166 0.98 -11.60 21.75
N LEU A 167 2.10 -10.87 21.75
CA LEU A 167 2.15 -9.42 21.79
C LEU A 167 3.12 -8.88 20.76
N VAL A 168 2.82 -7.69 20.24
CA VAL A 168 3.75 -6.91 19.41
C VAL A 168 4.44 -5.89 20.30
N ALA A 169 5.77 -5.94 20.34
CA ALA A 169 6.58 -4.97 21.06
C ALA A 169 7.34 -4.10 20.04
N THR A 170 6.82 -2.90 19.80
CA THR A 170 7.35 -1.96 18.82
C THR A 170 7.13 -0.52 19.26
N ARG A 171 7.95 0.38 18.72
CA ARG A 171 7.78 1.82 18.91
C ARG A 171 7.22 2.44 17.65
N LEU A 172 6.02 2.98 17.75
CA LEU A 172 5.34 3.67 16.67
C LEU A 172 5.55 5.18 16.78
N ASP A 173 5.78 5.82 15.64
CA ASP A 173 5.68 7.27 15.48
C ASP A 173 4.32 7.60 14.82
N PRO A 174 3.34 8.08 15.59
CA PRO A 174 2.01 8.40 15.08
C PRO A 174 2.01 9.45 13.97
N ALA A 175 2.95 10.40 14.01
CA ALA A 175 3.05 11.45 13.00
C ALA A 175 3.49 10.84 11.65
N ALA A 176 4.57 10.06 11.66
CA ALA A 176 5.06 9.36 10.47
C ALA A 176 4.03 8.37 9.91
N LEU A 177 3.27 7.67 10.77
CA LEU A 177 2.16 6.81 10.34
C LEU A 177 1.05 7.60 9.63
N SER A 178 0.73 8.81 10.10
CA SER A 178 -0.33 9.64 9.50
C SER A 178 0.03 10.19 8.12
N GLU A 179 1.30 10.52 7.89
CA GLU A 179 1.81 11.03 6.61
C GLU A 179 1.81 9.95 5.52
N HIS A 180 1.95 8.68 5.90
CA HIS A 180 2.08 7.54 4.98
C HIS A 180 0.83 6.66 4.92
N GLY A 181 -0.34 7.18 5.34
CA GLY A 181 -1.56 6.39 5.56
C GLY A 181 -2.00 5.47 4.40
N ALA A 182 -1.74 5.86 3.14
CA ALA A 182 -2.07 5.05 1.95
C ALA A 182 -1.10 3.87 1.72
N ALA A 183 0.13 3.94 2.26
CA ALA A 183 1.16 2.92 2.12
C ALA A 183 1.30 2.01 3.35
N LEU A 184 0.46 2.21 4.38
CA LEU A 184 0.50 1.40 5.59
C LEU A 184 -0.19 0.03 5.39
N PRO A 185 0.37 -1.05 5.98
CA PRO A 185 -0.36 -2.30 6.12
C PRO A 185 -1.76 -2.05 6.73
N PRO A 186 -2.83 -2.71 6.24
CA PRO A 186 -4.19 -2.49 6.74
C PRO A 186 -4.34 -2.62 8.25
N LEU A 187 -3.54 -3.48 8.89
CA LEU A 187 -3.52 -3.67 10.33
C LEU A 187 -3.08 -2.41 11.10
N LEU A 188 -2.20 -1.59 10.51
CA LEU A 188 -1.70 -0.34 11.12
C LEU A 188 -2.59 0.86 10.78
N SER A 189 -3.42 0.78 9.75
CA SER A 189 -4.32 1.88 9.34
C SER A 189 -5.29 2.31 10.44
N ARG A 190 -5.67 1.39 11.35
CA ARG A 190 -6.56 1.67 12.49
C ARG A 190 -5.87 2.41 13.64
N LEU A 191 -4.53 2.41 13.67
CA LEU A 191 -3.74 3.14 14.67
C LEU A 191 -3.56 4.61 14.29
N VAL A 192 -3.77 4.94 13.02
CA VAL A 192 -3.80 6.32 12.53
C VAL A 192 -5.18 6.88 12.80
N ALA A 193 -5.35 7.56 13.94
CA ALA A 193 -6.59 8.26 14.24
C ALA A 193 -6.89 9.28 13.13
N ARG A 194 -7.95 9.04 12.34
CA ARG A 194 -8.56 10.09 11.49
C ARG A 194 -9.90 10.50 12.09
N PRO A 195 -10.19 11.80 12.24
CA PRO A 195 -11.56 12.28 12.40
C PRO A 195 -12.37 11.82 11.19
N THR A 196 -13.53 11.24 11.45
CA THR A 196 -14.47 10.76 10.43
C THR A 196 -14.90 11.87 9.49
N ARG A 197 -14.39 11.86 8.24
CA ARG A 197 -15.16 12.23 7.06
C ARG A 197 -14.75 11.33 5.91
N ARG A 198 -15.48 10.22 5.77
CA ARG A 198 -15.33 9.25 4.69
C ARG A 198 -15.95 9.85 3.43
N VAL A 199 -15.13 10.42 2.55
CA VAL A 199 -15.46 10.48 1.13
C VAL A 199 -14.66 9.34 0.51
N VAL A 200 -15.36 8.35 -0.02
CA VAL A 200 -14.76 7.27 -0.79
C VAL A 200 -14.27 7.90 -2.10
N TYR A 201 -13.00 8.32 -2.12
CA TYR A 201 -12.27 8.48 -3.37
C TYR A 201 -11.44 7.22 -3.55
N ASP A 202 -11.62 6.59 -4.70
CA ASP A 202 -10.82 5.48 -5.17
C ASP A 202 -9.37 5.95 -5.30
N ASP A 203 -8.47 5.49 -4.43
CA ASP A 203 -7.13 6.06 -4.20
C ASP A 203 -6.20 5.88 -5.42
N THR A 204 -6.47 4.84 -6.21
CA THR A 204 -5.88 4.60 -7.53
C THR A 204 -6.33 5.64 -8.55
N ALA A 205 -7.63 5.97 -8.55
CA ALA A 205 -8.15 7.04 -9.39
C ALA A 205 -7.61 8.40 -8.93
N ALA A 206 -7.45 8.65 -7.63
CA ALA A 206 -6.89 9.90 -7.10
C ALA A 206 -5.40 10.08 -7.47
N SER A 207 -4.59 9.02 -7.37
CA SER A 207 -3.17 9.07 -7.76
C SER A 207 -3.00 9.23 -9.27
N MET A 208 -3.79 8.52 -10.08
CA MET A 208 -3.85 8.74 -11.53
C MET A 208 -4.31 10.15 -11.88
N THR A 209 -5.40 10.64 -11.27
CA THR A 209 -5.94 11.98 -11.55
C THR A 209 -4.94 13.06 -11.16
N GLY A 210 -4.22 12.90 -10.05
CA GLY A 210 -3.17 13.82 -9.61
C GLY A 210 -1.95 13.84 -10.54
N LEU A 211 -1.50 12.69 -11.03
CA LEU A 211 -0.42 12.62 -12.01
C LEU A 211 -0.88 13.17 -13.37
N VAL A 212 -2.02 12.73 -13.88
CA VAL A 212 -2.60 13.21 -15.15
C VAL A 212 -2.82 14.71 -15.12
N THR A 213 -3.28 15.29 -14.01
CA THR A 213 -3.44 16.75 -13.86
C THR A 213 -2.11 17.50 -13.93
N ARG A 214 -1.03 16.95 -13.33
CA ARG A 214 0.31 17.55 -13.42
C ARG A 214 0.90 17.46 -14.83
N LEU A 215 0.59 16.39 -15.55
CA LEU A 215 1.07 16.19 -16.91
C LEU A 215 0.21 16.93 -17.96
N HIS A 216 -1.02 17.33 -17.61
CA HIS A 216 -1.95 17.98 -18.53
C HIS A 216 -1.48 19.39 -18.90
N GLY A 217 -1.29 19.64 -20.20
CA GLY A 217 -0.86 20.94 -20.73
C GLY A 217 0.66 21.19 -20.72
N LEU A 218 1.46 20.21 -20.29
CA LEU A 218 2.92 20.26 -20.45
C LEU A 218 3.34 19.88 -21.87
N SER A 219 4.46 20.44 -22.34
CA SER A 219 5.10 19.95 -23.57
C SER A 219 5.67 18.54 -23.36
N ALA A 220 5.92 17.81 -24.45
CA ALA A 220 6.49 16.46 -24.38
C ALA A 220 7.79 16.41 -23.58
N GLU A 221 8.64 17.43 -23.72
CA GLU A 221 9.92 17.55 -23.00
C GLU A 221 9.72 17.75 -21.50
N HIS A 222 8.77 18.60 -21.10
CA HIS A 222 8.48 18.83 -19.69
C HIS A 222 7.79 17.63 -19.04
N ARG A 223 6.89 16.96 -19.77
CA ARG A 223 6.24 15.71 -19.35
C ARG A 223 7.26 14.61 -19.09
N HIS A 224 8.22 14.44 -20.00
CA HIS A 224 9.31 13.47 -19.84
C HIS A 224 10.18 13.81 -18.63
N SER A 225 10.55 15.08 -18.42
CA SER A 225 11.34 15.51 -17.25
C SER A 225 10.64 15.18 -15.93
N GLU A 226 9.35 15.47 -15.82
CA GLU A 226 8.54 15.16 -14.64
C GLU A 226 8.48 13.65 -14.35
N LEU A 227 8.33 12.82 -15.39
CA LEU A 227 8.33 11.36 -15.24
C LEU A 227 9.71 10.82 -14.85
N VAL A 228 10.79 11.39 -15.38
CA VAL A 228 12.16 11.06 -14.96
C VAL A 228 12.35 11.37 -13.48
N ASP A 229 11.90 12.54 -13.02
CA ASP A 229 12.01 12.91 -11.61
C ASP A 229 11.12 12.06 -10.70
N LEU A 230 9.94 11.64 -11.18
CA LEU A 230 9.11 10.65 -10.49
C LEU A 230 9.83 9.32 -10.31
N VAL A 231 10.45 8.79 -11.38
CA VAL A 231 11.20 7.53 -11.33
C VAL A 231 12.41 7.67 -10.41
N ARG A 232 13.18 8.75 -10.52
CA ARG A 232 14.36 9.01 -9.67
C ARG A 232 13.99 9.17 -8.20
N SER A 233 12.90 9.85 -7.89
CA SER A 233 12.42 10.02 -6.52
C SER A 233 12.01 8.68 -5.89
N ASN A 234 11.30 7.85 -6.66
CA ASN A 234 10.95 6.50 -6.20
C ASN A 234 12.18 5.59 -6.08
N ALA A 235 13.14 5.69 -7.01
CA ALA A 235 14.38 4.93 -6.97
C ALA A 235 15.26 5.33 -5.78
N ALA A 236 15.41 6.64 -5.51
CA ALA A 236 16.12 7.15 -4.35
C ALA A 236 15.49 6.64 -3.05
N THR A 237 14.14 6.63 -3.00
CA THR A 237 13.41 6.09 -1.86
C THR A 237 13.76 4.61 -1.63
N VAL A 238 13.73 3.79 -2.68
CA VAL A 238 14.05 2.35 -2.65
C VAL A 238 15.54 2.05 -2.41
N LEU A 239 16.42 3.04 -2.55
CA LEU A 239 17.83 2.89 -2.19
C LEU A 239 18.16 3.54 -0.84
N GLY A 240 17.16 4.08 -0.13
CA GLY A 240 17.37 4.77 1.14
C GLY A 240 18.10 6.11 1.02
N ARG A 241 18.20 6.67 -0.20
CA ARG A 241 18.81 7.98 -0.45
C ARG A 241 17.79 9.08 -0.16
N THR A 242 18.27 10.20 0.38
CA THR A 242 17.45 11.36 0.74
C THR A 242 17.16 12.29 -0.44
N ASN A 243 17.99 12.25 -1.50
CA ASN A 243 17.84 13.12 -2.65
C ASN A 243 17.69 12.33 -3.95
N ALA A 244 16.66 12.66 -4.74
CA ALA A 244 16.45 12.11 -6.08
C ALA A 244 17.59 12.48 -7.05
N ALA A 245 18.25 13.62 -6.80
CA ALA A 245 19.39 14.07 -7.59
C ALA A 245 20.58 13.09 -7.55
N ASP A 246 20.70 12.31 -6.47
CA ASP A 246 21.76 11.32 -6.28
C ASP A 246 21.58 10.08 -7.17
N ILE A 247 20.44 9.96 -7.84
CA ILE A 247 20.17 8.93 -8.85
C ILE A 247 20.48 9.51 -10.23
N ASN A 248 21.51 9.00 -10.88
CA ASN A 248 21.81 9.37 -12.26
C ASN A 248 20.75 8.77 -13.20
N ALA A 249 20.07 9.63 -13.98
CA ALA A 249 19.00 9.22 -14.87
C ALA A 249 19.43 8.28 -16.01
N GLY A 250 20.71 8.36 -16.42
CA GLY A 250 21.29 7.53 -17.48
C GLY A 250 22.02 6.28 -16.99
N SER A 251 22.22 6.13 -15.67
CA SER A 251 22.88 4.94 -15.12
C SER A 251 21.92 3.77 -15.09
N VAL A 252 22.45 2.58 -15.35
CA VAL A 252 21.67 1.35 -15.22
C VAL A 252 21.37 1.05 -13.75
N PHE A 253 20.15 0.59 -13.47
CA PHE A 253 19.67 0.33 -12.11
C PHE A 253 20.58 -0.64 -11.34
N GLN A 254 21.17 -1.64 -12.02
CA GLN A 254 22.11 -2.59 -11.40
C GLN A 254 23.35 -1.89 -10.82
N ASP A 255 23.95 -0.96 -11.57
CA ASP A 255 25.12 -0.17 -11.12
C ASP A 255 24.76 0.80 -9.98
N LEU A 256 23.48 1.18 -9.88
CA LEU A 256 22.96 2.01 -8.81
C LEU A 256 22.69 1.23 -7.50
N GLY A 257 22.81 -0.10 -7.55
CA GLY A 257 22.59 -0.99 -6.40
C GLY A 257 21.22 -1.66 -6.36
N PHE A 258 20.50 -1.72 -7.48
CA PHE A 258 19.26 -2.51 -7.55
C PHE A 258 19.56 -4.01 -7.71
N ASP A 259 18.95 -4.79 -6.84
CA ASP A 259 18.85 -6.24 -6.87
C ASP A 259 17.40 -6.69 -7.21
N SER A 260 17.14 -8.00 -7.17
CA SER A 260 15.81 -8.54 -7.46
C SER A 260 14.72 -8.06 -6.49
N LEU A 261 15.05 -7.75 -5.23
CA LEU A 261 14.07 -7.34 -4.22
C LEU A 261 13.71 -5.86 -4.37
N THR A 262 14.71 -5.00 -4.44
CA THR A 262 14.57 -3.56 -4.68
C THR A 262 13.91 -3.30 -6.04
N ALA A 263 14.12 -4.16 -7.03
CA ALA A 263 13.45 -4.05 -8.32
C ALA A 263 11.92 -4.22 -8.22
N VAL A 264 11.47 -5.23 -7.48
CA VAL A 264 10.04 -5.46 -7.23
C VAL A 264 9.45 -4.32 -6.40
N GLU A 265 10.21 -3.76 -5.45
CA GLU A 265 9.77 -2.63 -4.65
C GLU A 265 9.56 -1.36 -5.49
N LEU A 266 10.51 -0.99 -6.34
CA LEU A 266 10.37 0.16 -7.24
C LEU A 266 9.18 0.00 -8.18
N ARG A 267 9.00 -1.17 -8.78
CA ARG A 267 7.83 -1.48 -9.61
C ARG A 267 6.51 -1.26 -8.85
N ASN A 268 6.40 -1.79 -7.63
CA ASN A 268 5.18 -1.65 -6.83
C ASN A 268 4.90 -0.17 -6.49
N ARG A 269 5.92 0.60 -6.17
CA ARG A 269 5.79 2.04 -5.90
C ARG A 269 5.34 2.81 -7.15
N LEU A 270 5.94 2.53 -8.30
CA LEU A 270 5.56 3.15 -9.57
C LEU A 270 4.13 2.77 -9.95
N LYS A 271 3.71 1.52 -9.75
CA LYS A 271 2.33 1.07 -9.93
C LYS A 271 1.37 1.89 -9.08
N THR A 272 1.68 2.11 -7.80
CA THR A 272 0.83 2.95 -6.92
C THR A 272 0.80 4.41 -7.38
N ALA A 273 1.96 4.98 -7.76
CA ALA A 273 2.07 6.38 -8.16
C ALA A 273 1.42 6.70 -9.51
N THR A 274 1.44 5.74 -10.44
CA THR A 274 0.95 5.93 -11.81
C THR A 274 -0.41 5.28 -12.07
N GLY A 275 -0.86 4.36 -11.20
CA GLY A 275 -2.04 3.52 -11.41
C GLY A 275 -1.89 2.46 -12.51
N LEU A 276 -0.73 2.38 -13.17
CA LEU A 276 -0.49 1.47 -14.29
C LEU A 276 -0.24 0.03 -13.84
N THR A 277 -0.58 -0.92 -14.72
CA THR A 277 -0.21 -2.33 -14.52
C THR A 277 1.17 -2.59 -15.11
N LEU A 278 2.20 -2.51 -14.25
CA LEU A 278 3.59 -2.64 -14.67
C LEU A 278 4.08 -4.11 -14.66
N SER A 279 4.85 -4.49 -15.68
CA SER A 279 5.45 -5.83 -15.83
C SER A 279 6.39 -6.19 -14.67
N PRO A 280 6.51 -7.47 -14.28
CA PRO A 280 7.54 -7.92 -13.34
C PRO A 280 8.98 -7.71 -13.85
N THR A 281 9.19 -7.68 -15.17
CA THR A 281 10.50 -7.52 -15.82
C THR A 281 10.86 -6.06 -16.11
N LEU A 282 10.03 -5.11 -15.67
CA LEU A 282 10.12 -3.68 -16.00
C LEU A 282 11.53 -3.08 -15.91
N ILE A 283 12.27 -3.40 -14.84
CA ILE A 283 13.63 -2.85 -14.63
C ILE A 283 14.67 -3.51 -15.54
N PHE A 284 14.44 -4.73 -15.99
CA PHE A 284 15.31 -5.40 -16.95
C PHE A 284 15.02 -4.94 -18.38
N ASP A 285 13.74 -4.73 -18.69
CA ASP A 285 13.29 -4.24 -20.00
C ASP A 285 13.66 -2.76 -20.21
N TYR A 286 13.62 -1.97 -19.13
CA TYR A 286 13.93 -0.54 -19.11
C TYR A 286 14.98 -0.25 -18.03
N PRO A 287 16.28 -0.47 -18.34
CA PRO A 287 17.31 -0.56 -17.32
C PRO A 287 17.80 0.78 -16.77
N THR A 288 17.31 1.92 -17.28
CA THR A 288 17.66 3.26 -16.78
C THR A 288 16.42 4.06 -16.38
N PRO A 289 16.52 5.00 -15.43
CA PRO A 289 15.41 5.89 -15.08
C PRO A 289 14.80 6.62 -16.29
N THR A 290 15.63 7.07 -17.23
CA THR A 290 15.16 7.71 -18.47
C THR A 290 14.37 6.77 -19.37
N ALA A 291 14.87 5.54 -19.59
CA ALA A 291 14.15 4.55 -20.40
C ALA A 291 12.82 4.14 -19.76
N LEU A 292 12.81 4.02 -18.43
CA LEU A 292 11.61 3.69 -17.68
C LEU A 292 10.58 4.82 -17.71
N ALA A 293 11.02 6.08 -17.59
CA ALA A 293 10.14 7.24 -17.72
C ALA A 293 9.48 7.33 -19.10
N GLN A 294 10.23 7.02 -20.17
CA GLN A 294 9.69 6.94 -21.54
C GLN A 294 8.56 5.89 -21.62
N HIS A 295 8.81 4.69 -21.09
CA HIS A 295 7.80 3.63 -21.11
C HIS A 295 6.53 3.97 -20.31
N LEU A 296 6.68 4.64 -19.16
CA LEU A 296 5.53 5.13 -18.40
C LEU A 296 4.75 6.18 -19.18
N ASP A 297 5.43 7.04 -19.93
CA ASP A 297 4.79 8.05 -20.76
C ASP A 297 3.93 7.44 -21.88
N ASP A 298 4.46 6.41 -22.55
CA ASP A 298 3.76 5.67 -23.60
C ASP A 298 2.52 4.96 -23.04
N GLN A 299 2.63 4.30 -21.88
CA GLN A 299 1.48 3.63 -21.25
C GLN A 299 0.41 4.62 -20.76
N LEU A 300 0.80 5.79 -20.24
CA LEU A 300 -0.15 6.84 -19.86
C LEU A 300 -0.86 7.41 -21.09
N ALA A 301 -0.17 7.56 -22.21
CA ALA A 301 -0.75 8.01 -23.48
C ALA A 301 -1.75 6.98 -24.04
N GLU A 302 -1.44 5.68 -23.97
CA GLU A 302 -2.34 4.59 -24.35
C GLU A 302 -3.59 4.53 -23.45
N THR A 303 -3.40 4.69 -22.13
CA THR A 303 -4.51 4.70 -21.17
C THR A 303 -5.43 5.92 -21.37
N THR A 304 -4.88 7.05 -21.77
CA THR A 304 -5.64 8.29 -22.08
C THR A 304 -6.31 8.22 -23.45
N SER A 305 -5.70 7.53 -24.42
CA SER A 305 -6.24 7.33 -25.77
C SER A 305 -7.30 6.21 -25.82
N GLY A 306 -7.31 5.30 -24.85
CA GLY A 306 -8.36 4.29 -24.63
C GLY A 306 -9.60 4.81 -23.87
N ALA A 307 -9.53 6.02 -23.29
CA ALA A 307 -10.68 6.75 -22.78
C ALA A 307 -11.30 7.58 -23.93
N ASP A 308 -11.93 6.87 -24.87
CA ASP A 308 -12.61 7.45 -26.02
C ASP A 308 -13.67 8.49 -25.59
N GLN A 309 -13.60 9.66 -26.23
CA GLN A 309 -14.47 10.87 -26.20
C GLN A 309 -15.38 11.12 -24.98
N PRO A 310 -15.42 12.36 -24.42
CA PRO A 310 -16.32 12.69 -23.33
C PRO A 310 -17.77 12.44 -23.75
N ASN A 311 -18.35 11.34 -23.24
CA ASN A 311 -19.75 11.01 -23.43
C ASN A 311 -20.58 12.23 -22.97
N PRO A 312 -21.27 12.95 -23.89
CA PRO A 312 -21.99 14.17 -23.56
C PRO A 312 -23.02 13.95 -22.45
N LEU A 313 -23.61 12.74 -22.37
CA LEU A 313 -24.53 12.35 -21.30
C LEU A 313 -23.84 12.18 -19.95
N ALA A 314 -22.60 11.68 -19.90
CA ALA A 314 -21.85 11.58 -18.65
C ALA A 314 -21.49 12.96 -18.11
N ARG A 315 -21.07 13.89 -19.00
CA ARG A 315 -20.79 15.28 -18.62
C ARG A 315 -22.07 16.01 -18.19
N LEU A 316 -23.20 15.76 -18.84
CA LEU A 316 -24.50 16.30 -18.45
C LEU A 316 -24.94 15.83 -17.05
N ASN A 317 -24.73 14.55 -16.74
CA ASN A 317 -25.03 14.00 -15.42
C ASN A 317 -24.15 14.63 -14.33
N GLU A 318 -22.88 14.90 -14.63
CA GLU A 318 -21.97 15.58 -13.71
C GLU A 318 -22.37 17.02 -13.44
N ILE A 319 -22.70 17.79 -14.49
CA ILE A 319 -23.21 19.17 -14.37
C ILE A 319 -24.51 19.21 -13.58
N THR A 320 -25.40 18.22 -13.79
CA THR A 320 -26.66 18.14 -13.05
C THR A 320 -26.44 17.90 -11.56
N ARG A 321 -25.45 17.06 -11.20
CA ARG A 321 -25.06 16.83 -9.81
C ARG A 321 -24.45 18.08 -9.17
N GLU A 322 -23.61 18.82 -9.89
CA GLU A 322 -23.07 20.10 -9.42
C GLU A 322 -24.17 21.15 -9.22
N LEU A 323 -25.11 21.25 -10.16
CA LEU A 323 -26.26 22.15 -10.07
C LEU A 323 -27.15 21.82 -8.87
N GLN A 324 -27.44 20.53 -8.63
CA GLN A 324 -28.19 20.09 -7.45
C GLN A 324 -27.47 20.42 -6.14
N THR A 325 -26.15 20.28 -6.11
CA THR A 325 -25.34 20.61 -4.93
C THR A 325 -25.37 22.12 -4.65
N LEU A 326 -25.29 22.93 -5.72
CA LEU A 326 -25.37 24.37 -5.67
C LEU A 326 -26.77 24.83 -5.21
N LEU A 327 -27.85 24.23 -5.73
CA LEU A 327 -29.24 24.51 -5.33
C LEU A 327 -29.52 24.15 -3.86
N ASN A 328 -28.89 23.09 -3.35
CA ASN A 328 -29.06 22.64 -1.96
C ASN A 328 -28.16 23.40 -0.96
N HIS A 329 -27.32 24.31 -1.42
CA HIS A 329 -26.43 25.08 -0.55
C HIS A 329 -27.23 26.03 0.37
N THR A 330 -26.96 26.06 1.67
CA THR A 330 -27.76 26.84 2.65
C THR A 330 -27.46 28.35 2.66
N GLY A 331 -26.64 28.83 1.72
CA GLY A 331 -26.15 30.22 1.65
C GLY A 331 -26.96 31.15 0.74
N TRP A 332 -28.03 30.67 0.10
CA TRP A 332 -28.88 31.50 -0.77
C TRP A 332 -29.69 32.50 0.03
N LYS A 333 -29.68 33.76 -0.41
CA LYS A 333 -30.62 34.77 0.10
C LYS A 333 -31.97 34.63 -0.59
N PRO A 334 -33.08 35.09 0.02
CA PRO A 334 -34.40 35.06 -0.60
C PRO A 334 -34.45 35.77 -1.96
N GLU A 335 -33.67 36.84 -2.15
CA GLU A 335 -33.55 37.56 -3.42
C GLU A 335 -32.83 36.80 -4.55
N ASP A 336 -32.06 35.74 -4.27
CA ASP A 336 -31.28 35.03 -5.29
C ASP A 336 -32.11 33.97 -6.04
N LYS A 337 -33.16 33.44 -5.39
CA LYS A 337 -33.99 32.36 -5.93
C LYS A 337 -34.75 32.73 -7.22
N PRO A 338 -35.32 33.94 -7.35
CA PRO A 338 -35.94 34.39 -8.61
C PRO A 338 -34.93 34.46 -9.75
N HIS A 339 -33.73 35.01 -9.53
CA HIS A 339 -32.70 35.14 -10.56
C HIS A 339 -32.20 33.78 -11.07
N LEU A 340 -32.02 32.82 -10.16
CA LEU A 340 -31.62 31.45 -10.51
C LEU A 340 -32.71 30.74 -11.33
N THR A 341 -33.98 30.93 -10.96
CA THR A 341 -35.14 30.36 -11.66
C THR A 341 -35.22 30.88 -13.10
N THR A 342 -35.10 32.20 -13.29
CA THR A 342 -35.11 32.81 -14.63
C THR A 342 -33.96 32.31 -15.51
N ARG A 343 -32.76 32.11 -14.94
CA ARG A 343 -31.59 31.63 -15.69
C ARG A 343 -31.75 30.17 -16.14
N ILE A 344 -32.29 29.30 -15.28
CA ILE A 344 -32.59 27.91 -15.63
C ILE A 344 -33.70 27.83 -16.69
N GLN A 345 -34.74 28.65 -16.57
CA GLN A 345 -35.81 28.73 -17.58
C GLN A 345 -35.29 29.20 -18.95
N THR A 346 -34.34 30.14 -18.99
CA THR A 346 -33.70 30.62 -20.22
C THR A 346 -32.86 29.53 -20.89
N LEU A 347 -32.14 28.73 -20.10
CA LEU A 347 -31.38 27.59 -20.64
C LEU A 347 -32.31 26.50 -21.18
N LEU A 348 -33.42 26.22 -20.48
CA LEU A 348 -34.43 25.26 -20.91
C LEU A 348 -35.15 25.73 -22.20
N SER A 349 -35.48 27.02 -22.33
CA SER A 349 -36.10 27.54 -23.55
C SER A 349 -35.15 27.48 -24.75
N THR A 350 -33.86 27.77 -24.55
CA THR A 350 -32.83 27.66 -25.59
C THR A 350 -32.68 26.20 -26.06
N LEU A 351 -32.73 25.25 -25.13
CA LEU A 351 -32.66 23.83 -25.43
C LEU A 351 -33.91 23.34 -26.17
N ARG A 352 -35.09 23.86 -25.79
CA ARG A 352 -36.38 23.51 -26.42
C ARG A 352 -36.50 24.07 -27.84
N ALA A 353 -36.00 25.27 -28.09
CA ALA A 353 -35.89 25.86 -29.42
C ALA A 353 -34.98 25.07 -30.38
N HIS A 354 -34.08 24.23 -29.85
CA HIS A 354 -33.26 23.30 -30.65
C HIS A 354 -33.92 21.94 -30.88
N LEU A 355 -35.03 21.63 -30.19
CA LEU A 355 -35.75 20.36 -30.30
C LEU A 355 -36.98 20.47 -31.23
N ASP A 356 -37.56 21.67 -31.36
CA ASP A 356 -38.60 21.98 -32.36
C ASP A 356 -38.08 23.05 -33.34
N PRO A 357 -37.40 22.66 -34.44
CA PRO A 357 -37.23 23.55 -35.58
C PRO A 357 -38.59 23.60 -36.31
N GLU A 358 -39.32 24.70 -36.14
CA GLU A 358 -40.50 25.12 -36.92
C GLU A 358 -41.11 24.05 -37.86
N GLU A 359 -42.19 23.40 -37.45
CA GLU A 359 -43.26 23.15 -38.43
C GLU A 359 -43.80 24.54 -38.83
N PRO A 360 -43.98 24.82 -40.13
CA PRO A 360 -44.53 26.11 -40.55
C PRO A 360 -45.96 26.23 -40.01
N ASP A 361 -46.32 27.43 -39.56
CA ASP A 361 -47.66 27.79 -39.08
C ASP A 361 -48.74 27.25 -40.04
N ASP A 362 -49.49 26.24 -39.58
CA ASP A 362 -50.71 25.75 -40.24
C ASP A 362 -51.90 26.73 -40.05
N GLU A 363 -51.63 27.96 -39.57
CA GLU A 363 -52.60 29.05 -39.48
C GLU A 363 -52.78 29.81 -40.83
N ASP A 364 -51.85 29.69 -41.78
CA ASP A 364 -51.93 30.43 -43.06
C ASP A 364 -52.77 29.71 -44.14
N ILE A 365 -53.05 28.40 -43.98
CA ILE A 365 -53.94 27.66 -44.90
C ILE A 365 -55.43 27.88 -44.58
N THR A 366 -55.78 28.14 -43.31
CA THR A 366 -57.18 28.34 -42.90
C THR A 366 -57.68 29.77 -43.10
N THR A 367 -56.75 30.71 -43.38
CA THR A 367 -57.04 32.13 -43.64
C THR A 367 -56.76 32.56 -45.08
N ALA A 368 -56.18 31.68 -45.90
CA ALA A 368 -55.98 31.92 -47.33
C ALA A 368 -57.31 32.17 -48.04
N THR A 369 -57.39 33.29 -48.76
CA THR A 369 -58.53 33.57 -49.62
C THR A 369 -58.52 32.67 -50.86
N GLU A 370 -59.70 32.33 -51.39
CA GLU A 370 -59.87 31.44 -52.55
C GLU A 370 -58.97 31.83 -53.74
N SER A 371 -58.72 33.13 -53.90
CA SER A 371 -57.83 33.71 -54.93
C SER A 371 -56.34 33.36 -54.77
N GLN A 372 -55.87 33.06 -53.55
CA GLN A 372 -54.48 32.70 -53.28
C GLN A 372 -54.21 31.20 -53.48
N LEU A 373 -55.22 30.35 -53.27
CA LEU A 373 -55.16 28.91 -53.55
C LEU A 373 -55.04 28.60 -55.06
N PHE A 374 -55.67 29.41 -55.92
CA PHE A 374 -55.54 29.23 -57.37
C PHE A 374 -54.18 29.68 -57.94
N ALA A 375 -53.49 30.62 -57.29
CA ALA A 375 -52.18 31.09 -57.75
C ALA A 375 -51.07 30.02 -57.58
N ILE A 376 -51.20 29.15 -56.57
CA ILE A 376 -50.24 28.08 -56.28
C ILE A 376 -50.39 26.91 -57.27
N LEU A 377 -51.61 26.65 -57.76
CA LEU A 377 -51.87 25.58 -58.74
C LEU A 377 -51.45 25.95 -60.17
N ASP A 378 -51.45 27.24 -60.54
CA ASP A 378 -51.02 27.70 -61.87
C ASP A 378 -49.47 27.75 -62.00
N GLU A 379 -48.71 27.79 -60.90
CA GLU A 379 -47.24 27.70 -60.93
C GLU A 379 -46.72 26.25 -61.12
N GLU A 380 -47.49 25.22 -60.77
CA GLU A 380 -47.08 23.81 -60.89
C GLU A 380 -47.42 23.13 -62.23
N LEU A 381 -48.21 23.76 -63.10
CA LEU A 381 -48.56 23.20 -64.44
C LEU A 381 -47.91 23.95 -65.62
N GLY A 382 -46.96 24.83 -65.34
CA GLY A 382 -46.24 25.63 -66.33
C GLY A 382 -44.78 25.23 -66.56
N THR A 383 -44.49 23.98 -66.96
CA THR A 383 -43.46 23.62 -67.97
C THR A 383 -43.47 22.14 -68.33
#